data_AF-A0A5M9I0E4-F1
#
_entry.id   AF-A0A5M9I0E4-F1
#
_cell.length_a   1.000
_cell.length_b   1.000
_cell.length_c   1.000
_cell.angle_alpha   90.00
_cell.angle_beta   90.00
_cell.angle_gamma   90.00
#
_symmetry.space_group_name_H-M   'P 1'
#
loop_
_entity.id
_entity.type
_entity.pdbx_description
1 polymer ?
#
loop_
_entity_poly.entity_id
_entity_poly.type
_entity_poly.pdbx_seq_one_letter_code
_entity_poly.pdbx_strand_id
1 'polypeptide(L)'
;MHRTCYSLPRSRMCPFREGIRKKPAPSLSVIVALDRDLMDRLLCSYGNEEKTQDTGRSFSRLSNTVETMDALSAEYCSLEILGSPAVYTRSRIMEDTVPKAFHQYELSGGFDSGEIYFELSANADIGFMGTILCGEPLSLNEEGKLLLMDADLDWDGRSITLTEFFRYGM
;
A
#
# COMPACT_ATOMS: atom_id res chain seq x y z
N MET A 1 -45.65 21.01 -26.50
CA MET A 1 -46.13 20.49 -25.20
C MET A 1 -46.64 19.07 -25.40
N HIS A 2 -46.51 18.26 -24.35
CA HIS A 2 -46.90 16.85 -24.18
C HIS A 2 -45.98 15.74 -24.71
N ARG A 3 -45.32 15.12 -23.72
CA ARG A 3 -44.60 13.85 -23.74
C ARG A 3 -45.61 12.70 -23.85
N THR A 4 -45.31 11.70 -24.68
CA THR A 4 -45.90 10.36 -24.58
C THR A 4 -44.77 9.35 -24.43
N CYS A 5 -44.78 8.67 -23.29
CA CYS A 5 -43.82 7.66 -22.89
C CYS A 5 -43.97 6.41 -23.76
N TYR A 6 -42.89 5.97 -24.39
CA TYR A 6 -42.84 4.65 -25.01
C TYR A 6 -42.58 3.59 -23.93
N SER A 7 -43.51 2.66 -23.82
CA SER A 7 -43.41 1.40 -23.09
C SER A 7 -42.30 0.53 -23.67
N LEU A 8 -41.31 0.16 -22.87
CA LEU A 8 -40.37 -0.92 -23.17
C LEU A 8 -40.87 -2.25 -22.57
N PRO A 9 -40.75 -3.38 -23.29
CA PRO A 9 -41.27 -4.66 -22.83
C PRO A 9 -40.44 -5.25 -21.68
N ARG A 10 -41.15 -5.74 -20.66
CA ARG A 10 -40.63 -6.75 -19.71
C ARG A 10 -40.23 -7.98 -20.49
N SER A 11 -38.95 -8.30 -20.54
CA SER A 11 -38.40 -9.66 -20.37
C SER A 11 -36.96 -9.74 -20.89
N ARG A 12 -36.02 -9.61 -19.97
CA ARG A 12 -34.82 -10.46 -19.81
C ARG A 12 -34.17 -9.94 -18.54
N MET A 13 -34.73 -10.36 -17.40
CA MET A 13 -33.96 -10.41 -16.16
C MET A 13 -32.76 -11.27 -16.47
N CYS A 14 -31.57 -10.66 -16.60
CA CYS A 14 -30.35 -11.38 -16.34
C CYS A 14 -30.51 -11.96 -14.93
N PRO A 15 -30.38 -13.28 -14.71
CA PRO A 15 -30.31 -13.78 -13.36
C PRO A 15 -29.15 -13.05 -12.68
N PHE A 16 -29.50 -12.34 -11.61
CA PHE A 16 -28.56 -11.77 -10.65
C PHE A 16 -27.58 -12.90 -10.31
N ARG A 17 -26.37 -12.80 -10.88
CA ARG A 17 -25.31 -13.78 -10.65
C ARG A 17 -24.74 -13.48 -9.27
N GLU A 18 -25.41 -14.07 -8.29
CA GLU A 18 -24.90 -14.31 -6.94
C GLU A 18 -23.44 -14.81 -7.08
N GLY A 19 -22.48 -14.07 -6.52
CA GLY A 19 -21.08 -14.51 -6.46
C GLY A 19 -20.02 -13.60 -7.09
N ILE A 20 -20.29 -12.32 -7.40
CA ILE A 20 -19.17 -11.36 -7.43
C ILE A 20 -18.84 -11.09 -5.96
N ARG A 21 -17.85 -11.80 -5.39
CA ARG A 21 -17.20 -11.31 -4.15
C ARG A 21 -16.83 -9.87 -4.46
N LYS A 22 -17.44 -8.91 -3.75
CA LYS A 22 -17.07 -7.51 -3.86
C LYS A 22 -15.55 -7.48 -3.71
N LYS A 23 -14.83 -6.93 -4.70
CA LYS A 23 -13.39 -6.74 -4.57
C LYS A 23 -13.19 -6.01 -3.24
N PRO A 24 -12.37 -6.52 -2.30
CA PRO A 24 -11.98 -5.71 -1.15
C PRO A 24 -11.30 -4.46 -1.73
N ALA A 25 -11.92 -3.30 -1.51
CA ALA A 25 -11.25 -2.05 -1.83
C ALA A 25 -10.44 -1.70 -0.59
N PRO A 26 -9.10 -1.56 -0.70
CA PRO A 26 -8.33 -0.95 0.37
C PRO A 26 -8.90 0.44 0.68
N SER A 27 -8.68 0.93 1.89
CA SER A 27 -9.09 2.27 2.27
C SER A 27 -8.51 3.30 1.30
N LEU A 28 -9.24 4.41 1.11
CA LEU A 28 -8.76 5.50 0.26
C LEU A 28 -7.44 6.07 0.77
N SER A 29 -7.19 6.06 2.08
CA SER A 29 -5.91 6.48 2.68
C SER A 29 -4.76 5.59 2.22
N VAL A 30 -4.90 4.27 2.26
CA VAL A 30 -3.88 3.34 1.76
C VAL A 30 -3.69 3.45 0.25
N ILE A 31 -4.76 3.59 -0.53
CA ILE A 31 -4.67 3.75 -2.00
C ILE A 31 -3.95 5.06 -2.39
N VAL A 32 -4.12 6.11 -1.60
CA VAL A 32 -3.52 7.42 -1.87
C VAL A 32 -2.07 7.46 -1.38
N ALA A 33 -1.78 6.86 -0.22
CA ALA A 33 -0.46 6.90 0.39
C ALA A 33 0.51 5.87 -0.21
N LEU A 34 0.04 4.65 -0.43
CA LEU A 34 0.74 3.66 -1.24
C LEU A 34 0.34 3.94 -2.68
N ASP A 35 1.15 4.76 -3.36
CA ASP A 35 1.05 5.14 -4.77
C ASP A 35 0.20 4.18 -5.61
N ARG A 36 -0.73 4.70 -6.41
CA ARG A 36 -1.71 3.88 -7.15
C ARG A 36 -1.03 2.76 -7.95
N ASP A 37 0.16 2.98 -8.52
CA ASP A 37 0.87 1.96 -9.29
C ASP A 37 1.36 0.80 -8.42
N LEU A 38 1.68 1.06 -7.15
CA LEU A 38 2.10 0.05 -6.18
C LEU A 38 0.91 -0.82 -5.74
N MET A 39 -0.26 -0.20 -5.54
CA MET A 39 -1.49 -0.92 -5.27
C MET A 39 -2.00 -1.68 -6.50
N ASP A 40 -1.87 -1.11 -7.69
CA ASP A 40 -2.17 -1.81 -8.94
C ASP A 40 -1.23 -3.00 -9.12
N ARG A 41 0.05 -2.91 -8.75
CA ARG A 41 0.98 -4.07 -8.74
C ARG A 41 0.52 -5.18 -7.79
N LEU A 42 0.14 -4.82 -6.56
CA LEU A 42 -0.37 -5.76 -5.57
C LEU A 42 -1.68 -6.44 -6.06
N LEU A 43 -2.57 -5.68 -6.69
CA LEU A 43 -3.82 -6.20 -7.24
C LEU A 43 -3.62 -6.97 -8.55
N CYS A 44 -2.61 -6.65 -9.34
CA CYS A 44 -2.28 -7.38 -10.58
C CYS A 44 -1.69 -8.76 -10.28
N SER A 45 -0.94 -8.94 -9.19
CA SER A 45 -0.45 -10.27 -8.80
C SER A 45 -1.59 -11.23 -8.40
N TYR A 46 -2.77 -10.70 -8.07
CA TYR A 46 -3.99 -11.45 -7.75
C TYR A 46 -4.75 -11.96 -8.99
N GLY A 47 -4.58 -11.35 -10.17
CA GLY A 47 -5.36 -11.67 -11.36
C GLY A 47 -4.62 -12.60 -12.32
N ASN A 48 -4.96 -13.89 -12.34
CA ASN A 48 -4.60 -14.76 -13.47
C ASN A 48 -5.39 -14.34 -14.72
N GLU A 49 -4.66 -13.97 -15.78
CA GLU A 49 -5.01 -13.93 -17.21
C GLU A 49 -6.46 -13.59 -17.62
N GLU A 50 -6.84 -12.32 -17.63
CA GLU A 50 -7.76 -11.83 -18.67
C GLU A 50 -7.21 -10.54 -19.29
N LYS A 51 -6.48 -10.74 -20.41
CA LYS A 51 -6.27 -9.83 -21.54
C LYS A 51 -6.84 -8.42 -21.34
N THR A 52 -6.08 -7.53 -20.71
CA THR A 52 -6.24 -6.10 -20.97
C THR A 52 -5.55 -5.81 -22.30
N GLN A 53 -6.37 -5.77 -23.35
CA GLN A 53 -6.00 -5.12 -24.61
C GLN A 53 -5.67 -3.66 -24.29
N ASP A 54 -4.38 -3.40 -24.32
CA ASP A 54 -3.72 -2.15 -24.67
C ASP A 54 -4.66 -0.94 -24.85
N THR A 55 -4.88 -0.21 -23.76
CA THR A 55 -5.27 1.19 -23.83
C THR A 55 -4.05 2.06 -23.56
N GLY A 56 -3.00 1.97 -24.38
CA GLY A 56 -2.22 3.11 -24.88
C GLY A 56 -1.59 4.08 -23.88
N ARG A 57 -1.54 3.76 -22.59
CA ARG A 57 -0.63 4.36 -21.63
C ARG A 57 0.49 3.36 -21.47
N SER A 58 1.56 3.58 -22.21
CA SER A 58 2.83 2.92 -21.97
C SER A 58 3.14 3.10 -20.49
N PHE A 59 2.95 2.05 -19.69
CA PHE A 59 3.63 1.88 -18.42
C PHE A 59 5.10 1.74 -18.80
N SER A 60 5.74 2.88 -19.03
CA SER A 60 7.15 2.96 -19.35
C SER A 60 7.89 2.39 -18.15
N ARG A 61 8.27 1.11 -18.27
CA ARG A 61 9.39 0.47 -17.58
C ARG A 61 9.74 1.12 -16.24
N LEU A 62 8.89 0.98 -15.23
CA LEU A 62 9.36 1.16 -13.86
C LEU A 62 10.19 -0.08 -13.55
N SER A 63 11.51 0.07 -13.65
CA SER A 63 12.51 -0.95 -13.41
C SER A 63 12.18 -1.72 -12.13
N ASN A 64 12.33 -3.05 -12.16
CA ASN A 64 12.25 -3.90 -10.97
C ASN A 64 13.41 -3.66 -9.98
N THR A 65 14.19 -2.59 -10.16
CA THR A 65 15.21 -2.13 -9.22
C THR A 65 14.55 -1.18 -8.24
N VAL A 66 14.26 -1.67 -7.05
CA VAL A 66 13.97 -0.82 -5.89
C VAL A 66 15.17 0.11 -5.71
N GLU A 67 14.94 1.41 -5.74
CA GLU A 67 16.01 2.38 -5.49
C GLU A 67 16.38 2.34 -4.00
N THR A 68 17.67 2.25 -3.74
CA THR A 68 18.23 2.32 -2.39
C THR A 68 18.64 3.76 -2.09
N MET A 69 18.26 4.29 -0.92
CA MET A 69 18.48 5.67 -0.53
C MET A 69 19.12 5.80 0.86
N ASP A 70 19.80 6.92 1.09
CA ASP A 70 20.30 7.34 2.41
C ASP A 70 19.15 7.89 3.26
N ALA A 71 19.08 7.45 4.52
CA ALA A 71 17.98 7.75 5.44
C ALA A 71 17.76 9.24 5.71
N LEU A 72 18.81 10.06 5.63
CA LEU A 72 18.72 11.51 5.89
C LEU A 72 18.38 12.30 4.62
N SER A 73 18.55 11.69 3.45
CA SER A 73 18.25 12.30 2.14
C SER A 73 16.86 11.97 1.60
N ALA A 74 16.26 10.87 2.07
CA ALA A 74 14.97 10.41 1.59
C ALA A 74 13.83 11.33 2.02
N GLU A 75 12.81 11.44 1.17
CA GLU A 75 11.52 12.01 1.54
C GLU A 75 10.63 10.92 2.11
N TYR A 76 9.94 11.27 3.19
CA TYR A 76 9.03 10.37 3.88
C TYR A 76 7.61 10.93 3.92
N CYS A 77 6.65 10.01 4.05
CA CYS A 77 5.30 10.32 4.49
C CYS A 77 5.14 9.87 5.94
N SER A 78 4.52 10.70 6.78
CA SER A 78 4.17 10.29 8.14
C SER A 78 2.94 9.39 8.17
N LEU A 79 2.91 8.52 9.16
CA LEU A 79 1.81 7.61 9.46
C LEU A 79 1.88 7.19 10.94
N GLU A 80 0.80 6.64 11.45
CA GLU A 80 0.77 5.93 12.72
C GLU A 80 0.53 4.45 12.48
N ILE A 81 1.28 3.61 13.19
CA ILE A 81 1.18 2.15 13.12
C ILE A 81 0.81 1.67 14.52
N LEU A 82 -0.38 1.09 14.67
CA LEU A 82 -0.92 0.66 15.98
C LEU A 82 -0.91 1.80 17.03
N GLY A 83 -1.06 3.05 16.59
CA GLY A 83 -1.02 4.25 17.44
C GLY A 83 0.38 4.76 17.79
N SER A 84 1.44 4.14 17.27
CA SER A 84 2.81 4.64 17.38
C SER A 84 3.21 5.42 16.13
N PRO A 85 3.81 6.61 16.27
CA PRO A 85 4.20 7.42 15.12
C PRO A 85 5.36 6.79 14.36
N ALA A 86 5.28 6.87 13.04
CA ALA A 86 6.24 6.31 12.11
C ALA A 86 6.36 7.17 10.84
N VAL A 87 7.37 6.85 10.03
CA VAL A 87 7.53 7.42 8.69
C VAL A 87 7.77 6.32 7.67
N TYR A 88 7.24 6.52 6.46
CA TYR A 88 7.32 5.58 5.36
C TYR A 88 7.94 6.22 4.13
N THR A 89 8.72 5.45 3.37
CA THR A 89 9.15 5.79 2.03
C THR A 89 9.11 4.57 1.13
N ARG A 90 8.92 4.78 -0.18
CA ARG A 90 8.86 3.69 -1.18
C ARG A 90 10.22 3.08 -1.47
N SER A 91 11.29 3.83 -1.22
CA SER A 91 12.66 3.40 -1.44
C SER A 91 13.12 2.43 -0.35
N ARG A 92 14.12 1.61 -0.65
CA ARG A 92 14.81 0.84 0.39
C ARG A 92 15.83 1.75 1.08
N ILE A 93 15.80 1.83 2.39
CA ILE A 93 16.79 2.64 3.14
C ILE A 93 18.02 1.80 3.48
N MET A 94 19.20 2.39 3.32
CA MET A 94 20.45 1.78 3.74
C MET A 94 20.53 1.74 5.26
N GLU A 95 20.60 0.53 5.82
CA GLU A 95 20.60 0.29 7.27
C GLU A 95 21.71 1.05 8.02
N ASP A 96 22.89 1.17 7.40
CA ASP A 96 24.05 1.86 7.98
C ASP A 96 23.89 3.39 8.05
N THR A 97 22.92 3.95 7.31
CA THR A 97 22.60 5.38 7.33
C THR A 97 21.48 5.74 8.31
N VAL A 98 20.78 4.75 8.85
CA VAL A 98 19.68 4.98 9.79
C VAL A 98 20.24 5.47 11.14
N PRO A 99 19.79 6.62 11.67
CA PRO A 99 20.22 7.08 12.98
C PRO A 99 19.80 6.10 14.08
N LYS A 100 20.65 5.90 15.09
CA LYS A 100 20.44 4.93 16.19
C LYS A 100 19.15 5.09 17.00
N ALA A 101 18.50 6.25 16.90
CA ALA A 101 17.22 6.51 17.55
C ALA A 101 16.03 5.93 16.78
N PHE A 102 16.26 5.37 15.59
CA PHE A 102 15.23 4.80 14.74
C PHE A 102 15.41 3.28 14.59
N HIS A 103 14.28 2.63 14.40
CA HIS A 103 14.17 1.23 14.05
C HIS A 103 13.66 1.11 12.61
N GLN A 104 14.34 0.33 11.79
CA GLN A 104 14.00 0.12 10.39
C GLN A 104 13.21 -1.18 10.21
N TYR A 105 12.15 -1.09 9.41
CA TYR A 105 11.37 -2.24 8.96
C TYR A 105 11.07 -2.11 7.47
N GLU A 106 10.97 -3.23 6.78
CA GLU A 106 10.50 -3.29 5.40
C GLU A 106 9.03 -3.68 5.37
N LEU A 107 8.25 -2.90 4.64
CA LEU A 107 6.84 -3.14 4.41
C LEU A 107 6.70 -4.05 3.18
N SER A 108 5.96 -5.13 3.35
CA SER A 108 5.49 -5.97 2.26
C SER A 108 3.98 -6.04 2.23
N GLY A 109 3.43 -6.25 1.04
CA GLY A 109 2.00 -6.42 0.83
C GLY A 109 1.70 -7.77 0.24
N GLY A 110 0.60 -8.34 0.68
CA GLY A 110 0.06 -9.57 0.13
C GLY A 110 -1.45 -9.54 0.03
N PHE A 111 -1.97 -10.62 -0.54
CA PHE A 111 -3.38 -10.85 -0.62
C PHE A 111 -3.65 -12.29 -0.19
N ASP A 112 -4.53 -12.46 0.79
CA ASP A 112 -4.99 -13.78 1.20
C ASP A 112 -6.50 -13.75 1.45
N SER A 113 -7.17 -14.85 1.13
CA SER A 113 -8.58 -15.11 1.45
C SER A 113 -9.62 -14.07 0.98
N GLY A 114 -9.23 -13.11 0.15
CA GLY A 114 -10.13 -12.03 -0.26
C GLY A 114 -9.83 -10.69 0.41
N GLU A 115 -8.69 -10.53 1.08
CA GLU A 115 -8.30 -9.33 1.82
C GLU A 115 -6.82 -8.99 1.58
N ILE A 116 -6.50 -7.70 1.58
CA ILE A 116 -5.12 -7.22 1.53
C ILE A 116 -4.58 -7.23 2.95
N TYR A 117 -3.36 -7.76 3.10
CA TYR A 117 -2.61 -7.68 4.33
C TYR A 117 -1.26 -7.04 4.08
N PHE A 118 -0.69 -6.50 5.15
CA PHE A 118 0.64 -5.94 5.18
C PHE A 118 1.48 -6.70 6.19
N GLU A 119 2.78 -6.78 5.94
CA GLU A 119 3.74 -7.39 6.88
C GLU A 119 4.96 -6.49 7.01
N LEU A 120 5.35 -6.20 8.25
CA LEU A 120 6.63 -5.58 8.58
C LEU A 120 7.64 -6.65 8.99
N SER A 121 8.84 -6.59 8.42
CA SER A 121 9.95 -7.47 8.77
C SER A 121 11.28 -6.74 8.66
N ALA A 122 12.37 -7.35 9.13
CA ALA A 122 13.72 -6.80 8.92
C ALA A 122 14.15 -6.82 7.44
N ASN A 123 13.63 -7.77 6.66
CA ASN A 123 13.88 -7.88 5.22
C ASN A 123 12.67 -8.52 4.54
N ALA A 124 12.10 -7.79 3.58
CA ALA A 124 11.02 -8.26 2.72
C ALA A 124 11.60 -8.68 1.37
N ASP A 125 11.66 -10.01 1.16
CA ASP A 125 12.13 -10.62 -0.08
C ASP A 125 11.08 -10.58 -1.21
N ILE A 126 9.80 -10.70 -0.87
CA ILE A 126 8.68 -10.76 -1.81
C ILE A 126 7.66 -9.69 -1.44
N GLY A 127 7.12 -9.01 -2.46
CA GLY A 127 6.05 -8.04 -2.25
C GLY A 127 6.50 -6.77 -1.54
N PHE A 128 7.79 -6.43 -1.58
CA PHE A 128 8.33 -5.19 -1.02
C PHE A 128 7.55 -3.97 -1.53
N MET A 129 7.07 -3.17 -0.58
CA MET A 129 6.29 -1.96 -0.82
C MET A 129 7.07 -0.70 -0.43
N GLY A 130 7.96 -0.79 0.57
CA GLY A 130 8.78 0.33 1.01
C GLY A 130 9.46 0.06 2.35
N THR A 131 10.03 1.11 2.94
CA THR A 131 10.68 1.07 4.25
C THR A 131 9.93 1.98 5.22
N ILE A 132 9.80 1.50 6.46
CA ILE A 132 9.24 2.22 7.60
C ILE A 132 10.34 2.44 8.62
N LEU A 133 10.40 3.67 9.16
CA LEU A 133 11.25 4.01 10.30
C LEU A 133 10.36 4.45 11.48
N CYS A 134 10.63 3.89 12.66
CA CYS A 134 9.92 4.21 13.90
C CYS A 134 10.90 4.65 14.98
N GLY A 135 10.51 5.61 15.83
CA GLY A 135 11.32 5.99 16.99
C GLY A 135 11.34 4.91 18.10
N GLU A 136 10.24 4.16 18.20
CA GLU A 136 10.11 3.05 19.13
C GLU A 136 10.07 1.71 18.38
N PRO A 137 10.63 0.62 18.95
CA PRO A 137 10.62 -0.69 18.32
C PRO A 137 9.21 -1.28 18.36
N LEU A 138 8.78 -1.81 17.22
CA LEU A 138 7.52 -2.53 17.12
C LEU A 138 7.67 -3.96 17.67
N SER A 139 6.61 -4.45 18.30
CA SER A 139 6.56 -5.83 18.84
C SER A 139 6.37 -6.84 17.71
N LEU A 140 7.47 -7.37 17.18
CA LEU A 140 7.45 -8.44 16.19
C LEU A 140 7.13 -9.80 16.86
N ASN A 141 6.57 -10.73 16.08
CA ASN A 141 6.37 -12.12 16.49
C ASN A 141 7.70 -12.90 16.53
N GLU A 142 7.64 -14.19 16.90
CA GLU A 142 8.82 -15.07 17.00
C GLU A 142 9.58 -15.24 15.66
N GLU A 143 8.91 -15.01 14.53
CA GLU A 143 9.48 -15.07 13.18
C GLU A 143 10.10 -13.73 12.74
N GLY A 144 10.09 -12.71 13.59
CA GLY A 144 10.59 -11.37 13.25
C GLY A 144 9.68 -10.62 12.28
N LYS A 145 8.37 -10.87 12.37
CA LYS A 145 7.34 -10.29 11.51
C LYS A 145 6.22 -9.65 12.32
N LEU A 146 5.58 -8.63 11.77
CA LEU A 146 4.35 -8.05 12.29
C LEU A 146 3.32 -7.96 11.17
N LEU A 147 2.22 -8.71 11.31
CA LEU A 147 1.10 -8.69 10.38
C LEU A 147 0.19 -7.49 10.72
N LEU A 148 -0.16 -6.71 9.70
CA LEU A 148 -0.97 -5.51 9.81
C LEU A 148 -2.11 -5.56 8.79
N MET A 149 -3.26 -5.07 9.21
CA MET A 149 -4.39 -4.81 8.32
C MET A 149 -4.42 -3.35 7.92
N ASP A 150 -5.24 -3.03 6.92
CA ASP A 150 -5.49 -1.66 6.46
C ASP A 150 -5.83 -0.70 7.62
N ALA A 151 -6.61 -1.16 8.60
CA ALA A 151 -7.02 -0.36 9.75
C ALA A 151 -5.88 -0.05 10.75
N ASP A 152 -4.75 -0.77 10.67
CA ASP A 152 -3.61 -0.57 11.57
C ASP A 152 -2.61 0.47 11.05
N LEU A 153 -2.82 0.96 9.82
CA LEU A 153 -1.99 1.95 9.14
C LEU A 153 -2.78 3.26 8.94
N ASP A 154 -2.58 4.23 9.84
CA ASP A 154 -3.22 5.54 9.73
C ASP A 154 -2.28 6.54 9.05
N TRP A 155 -2.60 6.92 7.81
CA TRP A 155 -1.76 7.79 7.00
C TRP A 155 -2.19 9.24 7.16
N ASP A 156 -1.29 10.07 7.69
CA ASP A 156 -1.56 11.51 7.78
C ASP A 156 -1.29 12.26 6.46
N GLY A 157 -0.59 11.59 5.51
CA GLY A 157 -0.31 12.05 4.16
C GLY A 157 0.65 13.25 4.08
N ARG A 158 1.34 13.60 5.17
CA ARG A 158 2.26 14.73 5.19
C ARG A 158 3.65 14.30 4.73
N SER A 159 4.23 15.06 3.81
CA SER A 159 5.64 14.92 3.48
C SER A 159 6.48 15.51 4.61
N ILE A 160 7.46 14.75 5.09
CA ILE A 160 8.31 15.12 6.22
C ILE A 160 9.73 14.58 6.01
N THR A 161 10.73 15.32 6.48
CA THR A 161 12.11 14.82 6.55
C THR A 161 12.33 14.01 7.84
N LEU A 162 13.30 13.09 7.83
CA LEU A 162 13.61 12.31 9.03
C LEU A 162 14.02 13.20 10.24
N THR A 163 14.65 14.35 9.96
CA THR A 163 15.03 15.33 11.00
C THR A 163 13.82 16.02 11.62
N GLU A 164 12.81 16.38 10.81
CA GLU A 164 11.57 16.97 11.33
C GLU A 164 10.76 15.96 12.12
N PHE A 165 10.68 14.71 11.63
CA PHE A 165 10.03 13.63 12.35
C PHE A 165 10.68 13.41 13.73
N PHE A 166 12.01 13.35 13.79
CA PHE A 166 12.74 13.25 15.06
C PHE A 166 12.41 14.40 16.04
N ARG A 167 12.11 15.61 15.54
CA ARG A 167 11.89 16.80 16.37
C ARG A 167 10.46 16.99 16.85
N TYR A 168 9.48 16.52 16.07
CA TYR A 168 8.07 16.86 16.28
C TYR A 168 7.12 15.65 16.25
N GLY A 169 7.57 14.52 15.73
CA GLY A 169 6.74 13.33 15.50
C GLY A 169 7.05 12.15 16.42
N MET A 170 8.09 12.23 17.26
CA MET A 170 8.38 11.25 18.32
C MET A 170 7.90 11.74 19.68
#